data_AF-A0A946U7X2-F1
#
_entry.id   AF-A0A946U7X2-F1
#
_cell.length_a   1.000
_cell.length_b   1.000
_cell.length_c   1.000
_cell.angle_alpha   90.00
_cell.angle_beta   90.00
_cell.angle_gamma   90.00
#
_symmetry.space_group_name_H-M   'P 1'
#
loop_
_entity.id
_entity.type
_entity.pdbx_description
1 polymer ?
#
loop_
_entity_poly.entity_id
_entity_poly.type
_entity_poly.pdbx_seq_one_letter_code
_entity_poly.pdbx_strand_id
1 'polypeptide(L)'
;QFTRALRRRLGFTTSRSHTIAEIPAPWEPLDLAQREYFLKFHTNEITRRTDDIIWIWAAEDLLTKLDQPDWEWFYNEGSWFFENFYRYFFDASDGLYMGQAAFVDVHMEFKQQSGYPTAWGLRECIMSKAVSTNALYFQAMKALERTADRLGRPADAARWAQRAEELKQAMCREMRHPDGTFTYLKTWDGKLLKQRHALGEALAVRFGVVEGNEARAALKGYPVTDAGVPLIHPFFNHSDNPQIYHDKASWPFADTLFLAAKEQAFGIDCTAQNAALLARTCVEDGTFHELVNMKTKEPFGSGSQLWSAAAFINVCLRAGLINNV
;
A
#
# COMPACT_ATOMS: atom_id res chain seq x y z
N GLN A 1 -1.38 19.88 0.13
CA GLN A 1 -1.02 20.72 1.30
C GLN A 1 -1.94 20.49 2.51
N PHE A 2 -3.28 20.64 2.41
CA PHE A 2 -4.20 20.49 3.56
C PHE A 2 -4.04 19.19 4.37
N THR A 3 -4.02 18.03 3.72
CA THR A 3 -3.90 16.74 4.41
C THR A 3 -2.57 16.58 5.16
N ARG A 4 -1.49 17.19 4.65
CA ARG A 4 -0.18 17.18 5.29
C ARG A 4 -0.18 18.08 6.53
N ALA A 5 -0.71 19.30 6.42
CA ALA A 5 -0.88 20.19 7.56
C ALA A 5 -1.72 19.56 8.68
N LEU A 6 -2.82 18.89 8.32
CA LEU A 6 -3.63 18.13 9.27
C LEU A 6 -2.84 17.01 9.95
N ARG A 7 -2.10 16.21 9.18
CA ARG A 7 -1.30 15.10 9.73
C ARG A 7 -0.16 15.60 10.62
N ARG A 8 0.51 16.70 10.27
CA ARG A 8 1.49 17.35 11.16
C ARG A 8 0.88 17.78 12.48
N ARG A 9 -0.28 18.46 12.40
CA ARG A 9 -1.00 18.94 13.59
C ARG A 9 -1.45 17.80 14.50
N LEU A 10 -1.95 16.72 13.92
CA LEU A 10 -2.40 15.55 14.68
C LEU A 10 -1.27 14.64 15.14
N GLY A 11 -0.08 14.72 14.53
CA GLY A 11 1.09 13.98 15.00
C GLY A 11 0.79 12.51 15.32
N PHE A 12 1.10 12.16 16.57
CA PHE A 12 0.81 10.88 17.21
C PHE A 12 -0.33 10.97 18.23
N THR A 13 -1.21 11.96 18.07
CA THR A 13 -2.49 12.03 18.79
C THR A 13 -3.37 10.86 18.37
N THR A 14 -3.79 10.04 19.33
CA THR A 14 -4.54 8.79 19.12
C THR A 14 -5.76 8.72 20.03
N SER A 15 -6.69 7.80 19.78
CA SER A 15 -7.69 7.41 20.78
C SER A 15 -7.06 6.55 21.89
N ARG A 16 -7.78 6.35 23.01
CA ARG A 16 -7.26 5.73 24.25
C ARG A 16 -6.56 4.39 24.03
N SER A 17 -7.03 3.58 23.09
CA SER A 17 -6.62 2.19 22.83
C SER A 17 -5.66 2.03 21.63
N HIS A 18 -5.20 3.12 21.01
CA HIS A 18 -4.50 3.09 19.72
C HIS A 18 -3.02 3.50 19.78
N THR A 19 -2.42 3.49 20.97
CA THR A 19 -0.97 3.62 21.15
C THR A 19 -0.29 2.25 21.11
N ILE A 20 0.90 2.18 20.50
CA ILE A 20 1.72 0.97 20.47
C ILE A 20 2.98 1.24 21.27
N ALA A 21 3.08 0.64 22.45
CA ALA A 21 4.14 0.93 23.42
C ALA A 21 5.55 0.63 22.88
N GLU A 22 5.68 -0.37 22.01
CA GLU A 22 6.94 -0.77 21.40
C GLU A 22 7.44 0.17 20.32
N ILE A 23 6.57 1.06 19.82
CA ILE A 23 6.96 2.11 18.88
C ILE A 23 7.33 3.35 19.70
N PRO A 24 8.60 3.81 19.70
CA PRO A 24 9.07 4.91 20.54
C PRO A 24 8.67 6.29 19.98
N ALA A 25 7.42 6.43 19.55
CA ALA A 25 6.86 7.67 19.06
C ALA A 25 6.34 8.56 20.21
N PRO A 26 6.22 9.89 20.00
CA PRO A 26 5.68 10.81 20.99
C PRO A 26 4.15 10.69 21.06
N TRP A 27 3.65 9.55 21.54
CA TRP A 27 2.22 9.26 21.61
C TRP A 27 1.46 10.25 22.50
N GLU A 28 0.35 10.77 21.98
CA GLU A 28 -0.57 11.67 22.70
C GLU A 28 -1.97 11.04 22.74
N PRO A 29 -2.19 10.00 23.57
CA PRO A 29 -3.50 9.38 23.67
C PRO A 29 -4.52 10.36 24.25
N LEU A 30 -5.63 10.52 23.56
CA LEU A 30 -6.80 11.25 24.04
C LEU A 30 -7.75 10.30 24.74
N ASP A 31 -8.48 10.84 25.71
CA ASP A 31 -9.56 10.14 26.37
C ASP A 31 -10.84 10.11 25.50
N LEU A 32 -10.71 9.54 24.30
CA LEU A 32 -11.76 9.38 23.31
C LEU A 32 -11.80 7.94 22.85
N ALA A 33 -12.99 7.41 22.58
CA ALA A 33 -13.14 6.20 21.81
C ALA A 33 -12.75 6.46 20.34
N GLN A 34 -12.39 5.40 19.61
CA GLN A 34 -11.98 5.52 18.20
C GLN A 34 -13.02 6.25 17.32
N ARG A 35 -14.31 5.93 17.49
CA ARG A 35 -15.37 6.57 16.71
C ARG A 35 -15.47 8.07 16.99
N GLU A 36 -15.26 8.48 18.24
CA GLU A 36 -15.29 9.89 18.64
C GLU A 36 -14.07 10.64 18.09
N TYR A 37 -12.89 10.01 18.09
CA TYR A 37 -11.70 10.55 17.43
C TYR A 37 -11.99 10.83 15.95
N PHE A 38 -12.54 9.85 15.22
CA PHE A 38 -12.87 10.02 13.80
C PHE A 38 -13.89 11.15 13.58
N LEU A 39 -14.95 11.23 14.39
CA LEU A 39 -15.95 12.30 14.29
C LEU A 39 -15.37 13.67 14.61
N LYS A 40 -14.42 13.77 15.53
CA LYS A 40 -13.78 15.03 15.94
C LYS A 40 -12.80 15.56 14.90
N PHE A 41 -11.99 14.68 14.30
CA PHE A 41 -10.88 15.08 13.43
C PHE A 41 -11.11 14.78 11.95
N HIS A 42 -12.21 14.10 11.61
CA HIS A 42 -12.54 13.65 10.25
C HIS A 42 -11.41 12.87 9.57
N THR A 43 -10.62 12.14 10.37
CA THR A 43 -9.56 11.27 9.89
C THR A 43 -9.23 10.19 10.92
N ASN A 44 -8.60 9.12 10.46
CA ASN A 44 -8.10 8.08 11.35
C ASN A 44 -6.75 8.48 11.97
N GLU A 45 -6.53 7.98 13.18
CA GLU A 45 -5.25 8.01 13.86
C GLU A 45 -4.15 7.26 13.08
N ILE A 46 -2.88 7.52 13.39
CA ILE A 46 -1.77 7.00 12.59
C ILE A 46 -1.67 5.47 12.59
N THR A 47 -2.04 4.82 13.68
CA THR A 47 -2.08 3.35 13.78
C THR A 47 -3.17 2.71 12.94
N ARG A 48 -3.93 3.48 12.15
CA ARG A 48 -4.83 2.99 11.09
C ARG A 48 -4.47 3.49 9.70
N ARG A 49 -3.31 4.13 9.58
CA ARG A 49 -2.82 4.80 8.37
C ARG A 49 -1.30 4.76 8.29
N THR A 50 -0.66 3.68 8.72
CA THR A 50 0.81 3.58 8.67
C THR A 50 1.35 3.44 7.25
N ASP A 51 0.48 3.23 6.27
CA ASP A 51 0.72 3.33 4.83
C ASP A 51 0.57 4.77 4.29
N ASP A 52 0.39 5.79 5.16
CA ASP A 52 0.23 7.20 4.79
C ASP A 52 1.30 7.69 3.82
N ILE A 53 2.52 7.12 3.86
CA ILE A 53 3.65 7.39 2.96
C ILE A 53 3.30 7.38 1.46
N ILE A 54 2.21 6.69 1.06
CA ILE A 54 1.70 6.68 -0.32
C ILE A 54 1.50 8.07 -0.92
N TRP A 55 1.26 9.10 -0.08
CA TRP A 55 1.10 10.47 -0.55
C TRP A 55 2.32 10.98 -1.31
N ILE A 56 3.55 10.52 -0.98
CA ILE A 56 4.77 10.98 -1.65
C ILE A 56 4.77 10.53 -3.11
N TRP A 57 4.40 9.27 -3.37
CA TRP A 57 4.28 8.75 -4.73
C TRP A 57 3.20 9.51 -5.52
N ALA A 58 2.01 9.68 -4.93
CA ALA A 58 0.91 10.37 -5.60
C ALA A 58 1.21 11.85 -5.86
N ALA A 59 1.84 12.54 -4.91
CA ALA A 59 2.16 13.96 -5.06
C ALA A 59 3.30 14.18 -6.07
N GLU A 60 4.33 13.34 -6.10
CA GLU A 60 5.37 13.43 -7.13
C GLU A 60 4.76 13.27 -8.54
N ASP A 61 3.95 12.23 -8.74
CA ASP A 61 3.30 11.96 -10.04
C ASP A 61 2.42 13.14 -10.47
N LEU A 62 1.63 13.73 -9.56
CA LEU A 62 0.85 14.92 -9.85
C LEU A 62 1.74 16.12 -10.21
N LEU A 63 2.79 16.39 -9.44
CA LEU A 63 3.68 17.54 -9.68
C LEU A 63 4.37 17.44 -11.04
N THR A 64 4.70 16.24 -11.52
CA THR A 64 5.27 16.09 -12.88
C THR A 64 4.33 16.54 -14.01
N LYS A 65 3.03 16.69 -13.72
CA LYS A 65 1.98 17.05 -14.69
C LYS A 65 1.52 18.51 -14.56
N LEU A 66 2.07 19.26 -13.61
CA LEU A 66 1.73 20.68 -13.43
C LEU A 66 2.70 21.56 -14.21
N ASP A 67 2.22 22.69 -14.72
CA ASP A 67 3.05 23.71 -15.36
C ASP A 67 4.01 24.40 -14.37
N GLN A 68 3.56 24.58 -13.13
CA GLN A 68 4.30 25.24 -12.04
C GLN A 68 4.34 24.36 -10.79
N PRO A 69 5.13 23.28 -10.81
CA PRO A 69 5.26 22.39 -9.68
C PRO A 69 6.10 23.00 -8.55
N ASP A 70 5.59 22.92 -7.32
CA ASP A 70 6.31 23.32 -6.12
C ASP A 70 7.18 22.17 -5.58
N TRP A 71 8.30 21.93 -6.27
CA TRP A 71 9.27 20.90 -5.90
C TRP A 71 9.95 21.15 -4.55
N GLU A 72 10.13 22.42 -4.19
CA GLU A 72 10.73 22.82 -2.92
C GLU A 72 9.82 22.44 -1.75
N TRP A 73 8.53 22.75 -1.84
CA TRP A 73 7.55 22.28 -0.86
C TRP A 73 7.53 20.76 -0.77
N PHE A 74 7.47 20.06 -1.91
CA PHE A 74 7.40 18.59 -1.92
C PHE A 74 8.60 17.97 -1.20
N TYR A 75 9.82 18.42 -1.53
CA TYR A 75 11.04 17.92 -0.92
C TYR A 75 11.09 18.18 0.59
N ASN A 76 10.78 19.43 1.00
CA ASN A 76 10.83 19.83 2.41
C ASN A 76 9.76 19.11 3.23
N GLU A 77 8.56 18.95 2.67
CA GLU A 77 7.44 18.26 3.31
C GLU A 77 7.74 16.77 3.47
N GLY A 78 8.19 16.11 2.40
CA GLY A 78 8.54 14.69 2.42
C GLY A 78 9.69 14.40 3.38
N SER A 79 10.79 15.17 3.30
CA SER A 79 11.94 15.01 4.17
C SER A 79 11.58 15.22 5.64
N TRP A 80 10.78 16.25 5.94
CA TRP A 80 10.31 16.48 7.31
C TRP A 80 9.52 15.29 7.86
N PHE A 81 8.62 14.71 7.05
CA PHE A 81 7.83 13.56 7.47
C PHE A 81 8.69 12.30 7.70
N PHE A 82 9.70 12.06 6.86
CA PHE A 82 10.66 10.97 7.13
C PHE A 82 11.35 11.13 8.48
N GLU A 83 11.86 12.33 8.78
CA GLU A 83 12.67 12.58 9.97
C GLU A 83 11.86 12.77 11.26
N ASN A 84 10.62 13.22 11.17
CA ASN A 84 9.82 13.55 12.36
C ASN A 84 8.65 12.60 12.60
N PHE A 85 8.32 11.75 11.63
CA PHE A 85 7.10 10.98 11.65
C PHE A 85 7.36 9.51 11.30
N TYR A 86 7.86 9.21 10.10
CA TYR A 86 8.03 7.84 9.66
C TYR A 86 9.21 7.12 10.32
N ARG A 87 10.23 7.86 10.80
CA ARG A 87 11.38 7.27 11.51
C ARG A 87 11.01 6.37 12.68
N TYR A 88 9.89 6.61 13.36
CA TYR A 88 9.48 5.81 14.52
C TYR A 88 9.00 4.41 14.14
N PHE A 89 8.58 4.23 12.88
CA PHE A 89 8.16 2.93 12.35
C PHE A 89 9.34 2.15 11.74
N PHE A 90 10.51 2.76 11.60
CA PHE A 90 11.70 2.09 11.08
C PHE A 90 12.32 1.18 12.15
N ASP A 91 12.51 -0.09 11.81
CA ASP A 91 13.18 -1.08 12.64
C ASP A 91 14.60 -1.30 12.13
N ALA A 92 15.59 -0.79 12.87
CA ALA A 92 16.98 -0.91 12.50
C ALA A 92 17.53 -2.35 12.57
N SER A 93 16.83 -3.27 13.26
CA SER A 93 17.29 -4.65 13.40
C SER A 93 17.21 -5.45 12.11
N ASP A 94 16.26 -5.11 11.23
CA ASP A 94 16.11 -5.74 9.92
C ASP A 94 16.05 -4.76 8.74
N GLY A 95 16.05 -3.45 9.00
CA GLY A 95 16.08 -2.41 7.98
C GLY A 95 14.73 -2.19 7.30
N LEU A 96 13.63 -2.62 7.91
CA LEU A 96 12.29 -2.52 7.38
C LEU A 96 11.42 -1.57 8.21
N TYR A 97 10.31 -1.13 7.62
CA TYR A 97 9.27 -0.36 8.29
C TYR A 97 8.14 -1.26 8.78
N MET A 98 7.76 -1.05 10.04
CA MET A 98 6.56 -1.60 10.66
C MET A 98 5.30 -0.87 10.16
N GLY A 99 4.18 -1.57 10.17
CA GLY A 99 2.87 -1.02 9.88
C GLY A 99 1.97 -1.95 9.09
N GLN A 100 0.70 -1.55 9.01
CA GLN A 100 -0.32 -2.19 8.21
C GLN A 100 0.10 -2.31 6.75
N ALA A 101 -0.37 -3.35 6.07
CA ALA A 101 -0.33 -3.41 4.61
C ALA A 101 -1.17 -2.29 4.00
N ALA A 102 -0.69 -1.76 2.87
CA ALA A 102 -1.32 -0.63 2.19
C ALA A 102 -2.80 -0.90 1.99
N PHE A 103 -3.65 0.08 2.34
CA PHE A 103 -5.11 0.07 2.36
C PHE A 103 -5.82 -1.04 3.17
N VAL A 104 -5.10 -2.01 3.73
CA VAL A 104 -5.70 -3.13 4.48
C VAL A 104 -5.98 -2.71 5.92
N ASP A 105 -7.26 -2.72 6.29
CA ASP A 105 -7.70 -2.33 7.63
C ASP A 105 -7.15 -3.27 8.71
N VAL A 106 -6.52 -2.67 9.72
CA VAL A 106 -6.12 -3.35 10.95
C VAL A 106 -7.31 -3.64 11.86
N HIS A 107 -7.13 -4.57 12.80
CA HIS A 107 -8.14 -4.84 13.82
C HIS A 107 -8.50 -3.56 14.60
N MET A 108 -9.80 -3.34 14.79
CA MET A 108 -10.35 -2.24 15.57
C MET A 108 -10.87 -2.77 16.90
N GLU A 109 -10.98 -1.91 17.91
CA GLU A 109 -11.44 -2.25 19.27
C GLU A 109 -12.74 -3.06 19.30
N PHE A 110 -13.67 -2.76 18.38
CA PHE A 110 -14.98 -3.40 18.29
C PHE A 110 -15.15 -4.35 17.10
N LYS A 111 -14.13 -4.51 16.24
CA LYS A 111 -14.26 -5.29 15.02
C LYS A 111 -12.92 -5.83 14.52
N GLN A 112 -12.85 -7.16 14.42
CA GLN A 112 -11.78 -7.83 13.67
C GLN A 112 -12.00 -7.68 12.16
N GLN A 113 -10.94 -7.33 11.44
CA GLN A 113 -10.95 -7.21 9.98
C GLN A 113 -10.47 -8.50 9.32
N SER A 114 -10.83 -8.69 8.06
CA SER A 114 -10.52 -9.91 7.32
C SER A 114 -9.07 -10.00 6.84
N GLY A 115 -8.34 -8.88 6.79
CA GLY A 115 -6.97 -8.80 6.25
C GLY A 115 -5.86 -9.33 7.16
N TYR A 116 -6.15 -9.74 8.40
CA TYR A 116 -5.18 -10.24 9.36
C TYR A 116 -5.74 -11.45 10.12
N PRO A 117 -4.90 -12.35 10.68
CA PRO A 117 -5.36 -13.47 11.50
C PRO A 117 -6.24 -13.02 12.67
N THR A 118 -7.40 -13.66 12.86
CA THR A 118 -8.36 -13.30 13.94
C THR A 118 -7.81 -13.44 15.35
N ALA A 119 -6.70 -14.15 15.56
CA ALA A 119 -6.05 -14.23 16.87
C ALA A 119 -5.24 -12.96 17.22
N TRP A 120 -5.07 -12.03 16.28
CA TRP A 120 -4.25 -10.83 16.46
C TRP A 120 -5.06 -9.66 17.02
N GLY A 121 -4.38 -8.77 17.74
CA GLY A 121 -4.86 -7.43 18.07
C GLY A 121 -4.28 -6.36 17.15
N LEU A 122 -4.62 -5.10 17.44
CA LEU A 122 -4.06 -3.94 16.73
C LEU A 122 -2.53 -3.93 16.77
N ARG A 123 -1.95 -4.26 17.93
CA ARG A 123 -0.51 -4.27 18.17
C ARG A 123 0.20 -5.22 17.21
N GLU A 124 -0.30 -6.44 17.05
CA GLU A 124 0.24 -7.43 16.09
C GLU A 124 0.14 -6.94 14.64
N CYS A 125 -0.97 -6.31 14.26
CA CYS A 125 -1.13 -5.72 12.92
C CYS A 125 -0.07 -4.65 12.65
N ILE A 126 0.17 -3.75 13.62
CA ILE A 126 1.06 -2.59 13.43
C ILE A 126 2.53 -2.94 13.60
N MET A 127 2.88 -3.88 14.48
CA MET A 127 4.26 -4.34 14.65
C MET A 127 4.70 -5.30 13.54
N SER A 128 3.78 -5.78 12.71
CA SER A 128 4.12 -6.52 11.49
C SER A 128 4.67 -5.60 10.41
N LYS A 129 5.37 -6.18 9.43
CA LYS A 129 6.00 -5.46 8.32
C LYS A 129 5.44 -5.97 7.00
N ALA A 130 4.74 -5.10 6.27
CA ALA A 130 4.08 -5.47 5.02
C ALA A 130 4.93 -5.12 3.79
N VAL A 131 4.94 -6.02 2.78
CA VAL A 131 5.69 -5.81 1.54
C VAL A 131 5.19 -4.58 0.79
N SER A 132 3.87 -4.38 0.72
CA SER A 132 3.27 -3.21 0.07
C SER A 132 3.73 -1.90 0.70
N THR A 133 3.83 -1.84 2.02
CA THR A 133 4.16 -0.61 2.74
C THR A 133 5.64 -0.29 2.64
N ASN A 134 6.49 -1.32 2.72
CA ASN A 134 7.93 -1.16 2.49
C ASN A 134 8.24 -0.79 1.03
N ALA A 135 7.49 -1.33 0.05
CA ALA A 135 7.60 -0.90 -1.34
C ALA A 135 7.22 0.57 -1.54
N LEU A 136 6.20 1.07 -0.81
CA LEU A 136 5.85 2.49 -0.83
C LEU A 136 6.93 3.37 -0.19
N TYR A 137 7.57 2.95 0.90
CA TYR A 137 8.73 3.65 1.46
C TYR A 137 9.89 3.71 0.49
N PHE A 138 10.19 2.61 -0.20
CA PHE A 138 11.20 2.56 -1.24
C PHE A 138 10.89 3.58 -2.36
N GLN A 139 9.66 3.56 -2.89
CA GLN A 139 9.26 4.49 -3.95
C GLN A 139 9.30 5.95 -3.48
N ALA A 140 8.93 6.22 -2.23
CA ALA A 140 9.00 7.54 -1.64
C ALA A 140 10.44 8.06 -1.51
N MET A 141 11.40 7.20 -1.14
CA MET A 141 12.82 7.57 -1.13
C MET A 141 13.32 7.86 -2.54
N LYS A 142 12.96 7.04 -3.54
CA LYS A 142 13.29 7.30 -4.96
C LYS A 142 12.67 8.60 -5.48
N ALA A 143 11.48 8.98 -5.00
CA ALA A 143 10.83 10.25 -5.34
C ALA A 143 11.58 11.46 -4.77
N LEU A 144 12.05 11.35 -3.52
CA LEU A 144 12.83 12.41 -2.87
C LEU A 144 14.24 12.53 -3.46
N GLU A 145 14.86 11.42 -3.87
CA GLU A 145 16.09 11.42 -4.66
C GLU A 145 15.93 12.21 -5.96
N ARG A 146 14.96 11.83 -6.81
CA ARG A 146 14.69 12.53 -8.07
C ARG A 146 14.36 14.00 -7.87
N THR A 147 13.67 14.34 -6.78
CA THR A 147 13.36 15.73 -6.46
C THR A 147 14.59 16.50 -6.01
N ALA A 148 15.45 15.90 -5.18
CA ALA A 148 16.71 16.51 -4.78
C ALA A 148 17.61 16.81 -5.99
N ASP A 149 17.69 15.89 -6.96
CA ASP A 149 18.38 16.12 -8.23
C ASP A 149 17.80 17.31 -9.00
N ARG A 150 16.46 17.37 -9.14
CA ARG A 150 15.76 18.49 -9.80
C ARG A 150 16.04 19.84 -9.13
N LEU A 151 16.23 19.84 -7.81
CA LEU A 151 16.54 21.04 -7.02
C LEU A 151 18.05 21.36 -6.96
N GLY A 152 18.91 20.59 -7.65
CA GLY A 152 20.36 20.81 -7.62
C GLY A 152 21.00 20.47 -6.27
N ARG A 153 20.48 19.47 -5.55
CA ARG A 153 20.94 19.02 -4.22
C ARG A 153 21.58 17.62 -4.28
N PRO A 154 22.77 17.46 -4.88
CA PRO A 154 23.35 16.14 -5.15
C PRO A 154 23.67 15.33 -3.88
N ALA A 155 24.06 15.99 -2.78
CA ALA A 155 24.32 15.30 -1.51
C ALA A 155 23.04 14.68 -0.91
N ASP A 156 21.92 15.39 -1.03
CA ASP A 156 20.62 14.91 -0.59
C ASP A 156 20.11 13.77 -1.50
N ALA A 157 20.29 13.89 -2.81
CA ALA A 157 19.95 12.84 -3.76
C ALA A 157 20.73 11.55 -3.45
N ALA A 158 22.04 11.64 -3.23
CA ALA A 158 22.88 10.50 -2.85
C ALA A 158 22.41 9.86 -1.52
N ARG A 159 22.03 10.66 -0.52
CA ARG A 159 21.49 10.15 0.75
C ARG A 159 20.19 9.36 0.53
N TRP A 160 19.27 9.89 -0.27
CA TRP A 160 18.00 9.21 -0.56
C TRP A 160 18.19 7.94 -1.40
N ALA A 161 19.09 7.98 -2.38
CA ALA A 161 19.47 6.82 -3.19
C ALA A 161 20.03 5.69 -2.31
N GLN A 162 20.93 6.02 -1.39
CA GLN A 162 21.50 5.05 -0.45
C GLN A 162 20.42 4.42 0.43
N ARG A 163 19.54 5.23 1.05
CA ARG A 163 18.45 4.71 1.90
C ARG A 163 17.49 3.81 1.11
N ALA A 164 17.17 4.17 -0.14
CA ALA A 164 16.33 3.36 -1.01
C ALA A 164 16.99 2.01 -1.31
N GLU A 165 18.29 1.99 -1.62
CA GLU A 165 19.02 0.76 -1.90
C GLU A 165 19.14 -0.13 -0.65
N GLU A 166 19.40 0.45 0.52
CA GLU A 166 19.41 -0.28 1.80
C GLU A 166 18.06 -0.95 2.09
N LEU A 167 16.95 -0.23 1.88
CA LEU A 167 15.61 -0.77 2.06
C LEU A 167 15.29 -1.86 1.02
N LYS A 168 15.68 -1.68 -0.24
CA LYS A 168 15.53 -2.72 -1.28
C LYS A 168 16.25 -4.01 -0.87
N GLN A 169 17.50 -3.89 -0.41
CA GLN A 169 18.28 -5.04 0.07
C GLN A 169 17.64 -5.69 1.30
N ALA A 170 17.13 -4.90 2.24
CA ALA A 170 16.38 -5.41 3.40
C ALA A 170 15.12 -6.17 2.97
N MET A 171 14.31 -5.62 2.05
CA MET A 171 13.12 -6.30 1.54
C MET A 171 13.48 -7.65 0.87
N CYS A 172 14.50 -7.67 0.02
CA CYS A 172 14.94 -8.90 -0.64
C CYS A 172 15.48 -9.95 0.32
N ARG A 173 16.18 -9.55 1.38
CA ARG A 173 16.75 -10.44 2.39
C ARG A 173 15.70 -10.97 3.36
N GLU A 174 14.81 -10.10 3.82
CA GLU A 174 13.95 -10.35 4.99
C GLU A 174 12.54 -10.80 4.63
N MET A 175 12.07 -10.55 3.40
CA MET A 175 10.65 -10.73 3.05
C MET A 175 10.41 -11.75 1.92
N ARG A 176 11.47 -12.40 1.41
CA ARG A 176 11.35 -13.39 0.33
C ARG A 176 11.30 -14.82 0.87
N HIS A 177 10.48 -15.64 0.24
CA HIS A 177 10.52 -17.08 0.40
C HIS A 177 11.65 -17.69 -0.45
N PRO A 178 12.09 -18.94 -0.15
CA PRO A 178 13.15 -19.61 -0.91
C PRO A 178 12.85 -19.78 -2.41
N ASP A 179 11.58 -19.79 -2.82
CA ASP A 179 11.17 -19.88 -4.23
C ASP A 179 11.20 -18.52 -4.96
N GLY A 180 11.59 -17.46 -4.26
CA GLY A 180 11.74 -16.11 -4.77
C GLY A 180 10.47 -15.25 -4.70
N THR A 181 9.35 -15.78 -4.23
CA THR A 181 8.10 -15.03 -3.96
C THR A 181 8.22 -14.18 -2.70
N PHE A 182 7.32 -13.22 -2.52
CA PHE A 182 7.30 -12.37 -1.32
C PHE A 182 6.21 -12.82 -0.35
N THR A 183 6.50 -12.74 0.94
CA THR A 183 5.45 -12.84 1.97
C THR A 183 4.47 -11.68 1.84
N TYR A 184 3.26 -11.85 2.36
CA TYR A 184 2.36 -10.75 2.66
C TYR A 184 2.93 -9.88 3.78
N LEU A 185 3.24 -10.53 4.92
CA LEU A 185 3.73 -9.90 6.15
C LEU A 185 4.93 -10.67 6.71
N LYS A 186 5.92 -9.94 7.22
CA LYS A 186 6.84 -10.44 8.25
C LYS A 186 6.26 -10.05 9.60
N THR A 187 5.99 -11.02 10.47
CA THR A 187 5.39 -10.79 11.79
C THR A 187 6.39 -10.16 12.75
N TRP A 188 5.89 -9.58 13.84
CA TRP A 188 6.69 -8.95 14.89
C TRP A 188 7.72 -9.90 15.55
N ASP A 189 7.48 -11.21 15.49
CA ASP A 189 8.40 -12.25 15.97
C ASP A 189 9.31 -12.82 14.87
N GLY A 190 9.37 -12.14 13.71
CA GLY A 190 10.31 -12.41 12.63
C GLY A 190 9.88 -13.51 11.65
N LYS A 191 8.66 -14.06 11.76
CA LYS A 191 8.18 -15.12 10.87
C LYS A 191 7.57 -14.55 9.60
N LEU A 192 7.77 -15.25 8.49
CA LEU A 192 7.07 -14.96 7.24
C LEU A 192 5.75 -15.71 7.19
N LEU A 193 4.67 -15.02 6.86
CA LEU A 193 3.41 -15.68 6.54
C LEU A 193 3.56 -16.47 5.24
N LYS A 194 2.77 -17.54 5.10
CA LYS A 194 2.64 -18.27 3.82
C LYS A 194 1.80 -17.49 2.80
N GLN A 195 0.99 -16.55 3.29
CA GLN A 195 0.18 -15.67 2.47
C GLN A 195 1.09 -14.73 1.69
N ARG A 196 0.67 -14.44 0.47
CA ARG A 196 1.23 -13.45 -0.44
C ARG A 196 0.16 -12.37 -0.65
N HIS A 197 0.58 -11.20 -1.13
CA HIS A 197 -0.30 -10.05 -1.31
C HIS A 197 -0.11 -9.45 -2.70
N ALA A 198 -1.18 -9.46 -3.51
CA ALA A 198 -1.14 -9.07 -4.91
C ALA A 198 -0.61 -7.65 -5.08
N LEU A 199 -1.12 -6.69 -4.29
CA LEU A 199 -0.63 -5.32 -4.34
C LEU A 199 0.83 -5.22 -3.88
N GLY A 200 1.23 -5.95 -2.84
CA GLY A 200 2.60 -5.95 -2.34
C GLY A 200 3.62 -6.39 -3.39
N GLU A 201 3.37 -7.54 -4.03
CA GLU A 201 4.24 -8.06 -5.10
C GLU A 201 4.20 -7.17 -6.35
N ALA A 202 3.03 -6.63 -6.70
CA ALA A 202 2.89 -5.69 -7.80
C ALA A 202 3.76 -4.45 -7.58
N LEU A 203 3.71 -3.83 -6.40
CA LEU A 203 4.51 -2.64 -6.08
C LEU A 203 6.00 -2.96 -6.04
N ALA A 204 6.41 -4.12 -5.50
CA ALA A 204 7.81 -4.53 -5.49
C ALA A 204 8.40 -4.63 -6.92
N VAL A 205 7.63 -5.16 -7.87
CA VAL A 205 8.02 -5.22 -9.29
C VAL A 205 7.95 -3.85 -9.95
N ARG A 206 6.83 -3.14 -9.80
CA ARG A 206 6.58 -1.86 -10.47
C ARG A 206 7.55 -0.76 -10.07
N PHE A 207 8.03 -0.78 -8.82
CA PHE A 207 9.00 0.18 -8.33
C PHE A 207 10.46 -0.24 -8.56
N GLY A 208 10.74 -1.50 -8.94
CA GLY A 208 12.11 -1.96 -9.17
C GLY A 208 12.83 -2.44 -7.90
N VAL A 209 12.08 -2.86 -6.88
CA VAL A 209 12.65 -3.62 -5.75
C VAL A 209 13.19 -4.96 -6.28
N VAL A 210 12.48 -5.58 -7.22
CA VAL A 210 12.94 -6.75 -7.98
C VAL A 210 12.71 -6.55 -9.47
N GLU A 211 13.60 -7.08 -10.30
CA GLU A 211 13.57 -6.93 -11.76
C GLU A 211 13.91 -8.26 -12.47
N GLY A 212 13.68 -8.33 -13.79
CA GLY A 212 14.08 -9.47 -14.62
C GLY A 212 13.57 -10.82 -14.10
N ASN A 213 14.49 -11.76 -13.85
CA ASN A 213 14.15 -13.08 -13.34
C ASN A 213 13.55 -13.05 -11.93
N GLU A 214 13.96 -12.10 -11.09
CA GLU A 214 13.42 -11.98 -9.74
C GLU A 214 11.99 -11.44 -9.75
N ALA A 215 11.69 -10.48 -10.63
CA ALA A 215 10.32 -10.02 -10.84
C ALA A 215 9.40 -11.15 -11.34
N ARG A 216 9.90 -11.99 -12.26
CA ARG A 216 9.16 -13.18 -12.71
C ARG A 216 8.93 -14.17 -11.58
N ALA A 217 9.95 -14.43 -10.75
CA ALA A 217 9.83 -15.31 -9.59
C ALA A 217 8.83 -14.75 -8.57
N ALA A 218 8.88 -13.44 -8.30
CA ALA A 218 7.99 -12.75 -7.38
C ALA A 218 6.51 -12.96 -7.74
N LEU A 219 6.15 -12.90 -9.02
CA LEU A 219 4.76 -13.04 -9.49
C LEU A 219 4.37 -14.47 -9.85
N LYS A 220 5.33 -15.41 -9.86
CA LYS A 220 5.10 -16.77 -10.34
C LYS A 220 4.05 -17.48 -9.47
N GLY A 221 3.12 -18.16 -10.14
CA GLY A 221 2.11 -19.01 -9.48
C GLY A 221 1.04 -18.24 -8.70
N TYR A 222 1.03 -16.90 -8.72
CA TYR A 222 -0.07 -16.15 -8.12
C TYR A 222 -1.33 -16.30 -9.00
N PRO A 223 -2.50 -16.64 -8.43
CA PRO A 223 -3.71 -16.85 -9.19
C PRO A 223 -4.22 -15.57 -9.86
N VAL A 224 -4.65 -15.70 -11.12
CA VAL A 224 -5.45 -14.71 -11.83
C VAL A 224 -6.68 -15.44 -12.35
N THR A 225 -7.87 -14.98 -11.98
CA THR A 225 -9.13 -15.69 -12.23
C THR A 225 -10.13 -14.79 -12.95
N ASP A 226 -11.28 -15.35 -13.38
CA ASP A 226 -12.36 -14.54 -13.95
C ASP A 226 -12.99 -13.56 -12.94
N ALA A 227 -12.82 -13.81 -11.64
CA ALA A 227 -13.25 -12.93 -10.55
C ALA A 227 -12.22 -11.83 -10.23
N GLY A 228 -11.04 -11.88 -10.87
CA GLY A 228 -9.90 -11.00 -10.63
C GLY A 228 -8.74 -11.69 -9.91
N VAL A 229 -7.83 -10.88 -9.35
CA VAL A 229 -6.66 -11.32 -8.60
C VAL A 229 -7.00 -11.25 -7.11
N PRO A 230 -6.98 -12.39 -6.37
CA PRO A 230 -7.26 -12.34 -4.94
C PRO A 230 -6.23 -11.46 -4.24
N LEU A 231 -6.70 -10.48 -3.47
CA LEU A 231 -5.81 -9.53 -2.80
C LEU A 231 -4.78 -10.26 -1.95
N ILE A 232 -5.22 -11.27 -1.19
CA ILE A 232 -4.39 -12.12 -0.34
C ILE A 232 -4.53 -13.57 -0.80
N HIS A 233 -3.42 -14.28 -0.96
CA HIS A 233 -3.42 -15.69 -1.36
C HIS A 233 -2.30 -16.51 -0.72
N PRO A 234 -2.57 -17.72 -0.19
CA PRO A 234 -3.89 -18.33 0.00
C PRO A 234 -4.75 -17.55 1.00
N PHE A 235 -6.07 -17.68 0.91
CA PHE A 235 -6.97 -17.01 1.86
C PHE A 235 -6.68 -17.42 3.30
N PHE A 236 -6.98 -16.55 4.25
CA PHE A 236 -6.91 -16.90 5.66
C PHE A 236 -8.03 -17.89 6.01
N ASN A 237 -7.69 -18.87 6.84
CA ASN A 237 -8.68 -19.79 7.39
C ASN A 237 -9.32 -19.19 8.64
N HIS A 238 -10.18 -18.20 8.41
CA HIS A 238 -11.00 -17.58 9.46
C HIS A 238 -12.26 -18.41 9.69
N SER A 239 -12.15 -19.57 10.36
CA SER A 239 -13.33 -20.40 10.68
C SER A 239 -14.42 -19.59 11.41
N ASP A 240 -14.00 -18.59 12.18
CA ASP A 240 -14.87 -17.80 13.05
C ASP A 240 -15.18 -16.40 12.48
N ASN A 241 -14.61 -16.04 11.31
CA ASN A 241 -14.89 -14.78 10.62
C ASN A 241 -15.06 -15.00 9.10
N PRO A 242 -16.31 -15.19 8.61
CA PRO A 242 -16.56 -15.37 7.19
C PRO A 242 -16.50 -14.06 6.39
N GLN A 243 -16.13 -12.92 6.99
CA GLN A 243 -16.14 -11.62 6.34
C GLN A 243 -15.30 -11.62 5.07
N ILE A 244 -15.92 -11.17 3.99
CA ILE A 244 -15.30 -10.96 2.68
C ILE A 244 -15.06 -9.46 2.56
N TYR A 245 -13.79 -9.06 2.50
CA TYR A 245 -13.40 -7.66 2.29
C TYR A 245 -11.94 -7.60 1.82
N HIS A 246 -10.96 -7.43 2.72
CA HIS A 246 -9.54 -7.50 2.36
C HIS A 246 -9.06 -8.94 2.07
N ASP A 247 -9.60 -9.93 2.78
CA ASP A 247 -9.45 -11.34 2.40
C ASP A 247 -10.67 -11.83 1.60
N LYS A 248 -10.45 -12.84 0.76
CA LYS A 248 -11.47 -13.47 -0.11
C LYS A 248 -12.12 -12.54 -1.14
N ALA A 249 -11.48 -11.41 -1.47
CA ALA A 249 -11.94 -10.49 -2.51
C ALA A 249 -10.85 -10.12 -3.54
N SER A 250 -11.31 -9.69 -4.70
CA SER A 250 -10.54 -8.96 -5.71
C SER A 250 -10.80 -7.46 -5.57
N TRP A 251 -9.77 -6.65 -5.81
CA TRP A 251 -9.86 -5.19 -5.75
C TRP A 251 -9.42 -4.61 -7.09
N PRO A 252 -10.30 -3.95 -7.87
CA PRO A 252 -10.02 -3.65 -9.29
C PRO A 252 -8.76 -2.82 -9.54
N PHE A 253 -8.43 -1.89 -8.64
CA PHE A 253 -7.18 -1.13 -8.75
C PHE A 253 -5.93 -1.98 -8.46
N ALA A 254 -6.03 -2.94 -7.53
CA ALA A 254 -4.96 -3.88 -7.23
C ALA A 254 -4.79 -4.89 -8.37
N ASP A 255 -5.89 -5.33 -8.99
CA ASP A 255 -5.87 -6.15 -10.21
C ASP A 255 -5.10 -5.46 -11.33
N THR A 256 -5.41 -4.18 -11.56
CA THR A 256 -4.72 -3.36 -12.57
C THR A 256 -3.22 -3.24 -12.30
N LEU A 257 -2.82 -2.97 -11.06
CA LEU A 257 -1.40 -2.89 -10.69
C LEU A 257 -0.69 -4.23 -10.82
N PHE A 258 -1.34 -5.33 -10.45
CA PHE A 258 -0.79 -6.68 -10.56
C PHE A 258 -0.61 -7.09 -12.03
N LEU A 259 -1.60 -6.83 -12.88
CA LEU A 259 -1.49 -7.09 -14.31
C LEU A 259 -0.41 -6.23 -14.96
N ALA A 260 -0.30 -4.95 -14.59
CA ALA A 260 0.80 -4.09 -15.05
C ALA A 260 2.18 -4.61 -14.62
N ALA A 261 2.29 -5.16 -13.41
CA ALA A 261 3.52 -5.79 -12.93
C ALA A 261 3.85 -7.05 -13.76
N LYS A 262 2.84 -7.85 -14.13
CA LYS A 262 3.02 -9.01 -15.01
C LYS A 262 3.49 -8.62 -16.40
N GLU A 263 2.90 -7.60 -17.00
CA GLU A 263 3.35 -7.09 -18.31
C GLU A 263 4.83 -6.69 -18.27
N GLN A 264 5.24 -5.95 -17.23
CA GLN A 264 6.64 -5.58 -17.02
C GLN A 264 7.56 -6.79 -16.83
N ALA A 265 7.16 -7.79 -16.04
CA ALA A 265 8.01 -8.93 -15.70
C ALA A 265 8.12 -9.97 -16.83
N PHE A 266 7.04 -10.18 -17.58
CA PHE A 266 6.92 -11.26 -18.56
C PHE A 266 6.90 -10.78 -20.02
N GLY A 267 6.77 -9.47 -20.28
CA GLY A 267 6.68 -8.94 -21.65
C GLY A 267 5.40 -9.39 -22.37
N ILE A 268 4.32 -9.59 -21.63
CA ILE A 268 2.99 -9.96 -22.15
C ILE A 268 2.08 -8.73 -22.19
N ASP A 269 0.99 -8.78 -22.95
CA ASP A 269 -0.09 -7.79 -22.90
C ASP A 269 -1.25 -8.34 -22.05
N CYS A 270 -1.64 -7.59 -21.02
CA CYS A 270 -2.77 -7.91 -20.14
C CYS A 270 -3.89 -6.86 -20.25
N THR A 271 -3.82 -5.92 -21.19
CA THR A 271 -4.76 -4.80 -21.32
C THR A 271 -6.21 -5.28 -21.47
N ALA A 272 -6.45 -6.23 -22.38
CA ALA A 272 -7.80 -6.79 -22.59
C ALA A 272 -8.33 -7.54 -21.37
N GLN A 273 -7.47 -8.32 -20.69
CA GLN A 273 -7.85 -9.00 -19.44
C GLN A 273 -8.20 -7.98 -18.35
N ASN A 274 -7.39 -6.93 -18.20
CA ASN A 274 -7.64 -5.89 -17.21
C ASN A 274 -8.96 -5.15 -17.49
N ALA A 275 -9.21 -4.79 -18.75
CA ALA A 275 -10.47 -4.17 -19.18
C ALA A 275 -11.67 -5.06 -18.84
N ALA A 276 -11.59 -6.38 -19.08
CA ALA A 276 -12.67 -7.31 -18.76
C ALA A 276 -12.94 -7.42 -17.24
N LEU A 277 -11.89 -7.43 -16.41
CA LEU A 277 -12.03 -7.44 -14.95
C LEU A 277 -12.66 -6.15 -14.42
N LEU A 278 -12.25 -4.99 -14.95
CA LEU A 278 -12.82 -3.70 -14.57
C LEU A 278 -14.27 -3.56 -15.05
N ALA A 279 -14.59 -3.97 -16.27
CA ALA A 279 -15.94 -3.94 -16.82
C ALA A 279 -16.93 -4.74 -15.98
N ARG A 280 -16.50 -5.87 -15.38
CA ARG A 280 -17.32 -6.64 -14.44
C ARG A 280 -17.79 -5.81 -13.24
N THR A 281 -16.97 -4.86 -12.79
CA THR A 281 -17.31 -4.02 -11.64
C THR A 281 -18.21 -2.84 -12.01
N CYS A 282 -18.44 -2.61 -13.30
CA CYS A 282 -19.43 -1.68 -13.82
C CYS A 282 -20.74 -2.44 -14.07
N VAL A 283 -21.68 -2.36 -13.12
CA VAL A 283 -22.97 -3.06 -13.18
C VAL A 283 -24.08 -2.11 -13.66
N GLU A 284 -25.35 -2.49 -13.48
CA GLU A 284 -26.51 -1.76 -14.01
C GLU A 284 -26.60 -0.29 -13.56
N ASP A 285 -25.98 0.07 -12.44
CA ASP A 285 -25.91 1.46 -11.96
C ASP A 285 -24.93 2.35 -12.75
N GLY A 286 -24.15 1.77 -13.67
CA GLY A 286 -23.20 2.49 -14.52
C GLY A 286 -21.96 2.99 -13.76
N THR A 287 -21.71 2.47 -12.55
CA THR A 287 -20.62 2.90 -11.69
C THR A 287 -19.69 1.74 -11.34
N PHE A 288 -18.43 2.04 -11.01
CA PHE A 288 -17.43 1.04 -10.69
C PHE A 288 -17.44 0.67 -9.21
N HIS A 289 -17.82 -0.57 -8.92
CA HIS A 289 -17.88 -1.11 -7.57
C HIS A 289 -16.49 -1.29 -6.94
N GLU A 290 -16.47 -1.28 -5.63
CA GLU A 290 -15.25 -1.27 -4.83
C GLU A 290 -14.46 -2.57 -4.88
N LEU A 291 -15.13 -3.72 -4.84
CA LEU A 291 -14.49 -5.03 -4.83
C LEU A 291 -15.36 -6.13 -5.46
N VAL A 292 -14.77 -7.28 -5.74
CA VAL A 292 -15.45 -8.49 -6.26
C VAL A 292 -15.26 -9.64 -5.29
N ASN A 293 -16.32 -10.36 -4.99
CA ASN A 293 -16.27 -11.55 -4.14
C ASN A 293 -15.61 -12.71 -4.90
N MET A 294 -14.48 -13.24 -4.41
CA MET A 294 -13.73 -14.28 -5.14
C MET A 294 -14.48 -15.61 -5.29
N LYS A 295 -15.50 -15.85 -4.45
CA LYS A 295 -16.31 -17.07 -4.49
C LYS A 295 -17.51 -16.93 -5.41
N THR A 296 -18.32 -15.89 -5.23
CA THR A 296 -19.55 -15.70 -6.02
C THR A 296 -19.30 -15.01 -7.35
N LYS A 297 -18.15 -14.34 -7.50
CA LYS A 297 -17.78 -13.48 -8.64
C LYS A 297 -18.63 -12.22 -8.79
N GLU A 298 -19.45 -11.92 -7.80
CA GLU A 298 -20.32 -10.74 -7.79
C GLU A 298 -19.57 -9.50 -7.28
N PRO A 299 -19.71 -8.33 -7.93
CA PRO A 299 -19.28 -7.05 -7.39
C PRO A 299 -20.04 -6.67 -6.11
N PHE A 300 -19.36 -6.02 -5.17
CA PHE A 300 -19.95 -5.51 -3.93
C PHE A 300 -19.10 -4.41 -3.28
N GLY A 301 -19.58 -3.88 -2.16
CA GLY A 301 -18.97 -2.75 -1.45
C GLY A 301 -19.60 -1.42 -1.88
N SER A 302 -18.83 -0.34 -1.82
CA SER A 302 -19.27 0.95 -2.38
C SER A 302 -19.54 0.82 -3.89
N GLY A 303 -20.71 1.28 -4.35
CA GLY A 303 -21.09 1.20 -5.77
C GLY A 303 -20.31 2.17 -6.67
N SER A 304 -19.87 3.30 -6.11
CA SER A 304 -19.21 4.39 -6.87
C SER A 304 -17.80 4.65 -6.35
N GLN A 305 -16.88 3.73 -6.62
CA GLN A 305 -15.56 3.75 -6.01
C GLN A 305 -14.48 4.36 -6.93
N LEU A 306 -13.89 5.47 -6.46
CA LEU A 306 -12.97 6.27 -7.25
C LEU A 306 -11.70 5.52 -7.69
N TRP A 307 -11.13 4.64 -6.86
CA TRP A 307 -9.94 3.87 -7.28
C TRP A 307 -10.23 2.87 -8.40
N SER A 308 -11.47 2.39 -8.52
CA SER A 308 -11.88 1.42 -9.53
C SER A 308 -12.10 2.18 -10.84
N ALA A 309 -12.76 3.34 -10.77
CA ALA A 309 -12.88 4.25 -11.90
C ALA A 309 -11.51 4.75 -12.40
N ALA A 310 -10.59 5.11 -11.50
CA ALA A 310 -9.24 5.54 -11.87
C ALA A 310 -8.45 4.42 -12.56
N ALA A 311 -8.58 3.18 -12.09
CA ALA A 311 -7.98 2.02 -12.73
C ALA A 311 -8.53 1.80 -14.15
N PHE A 312 -9.85 1.99 -14.35
CA PHE A 312 -10.46 1.97 -15.68
C PHE A 312 -9.92 3.06 -16.61
N ILE A 313 -9.86 4.30 -16.13
CA ILE A 313 -9.26 5.43 -16.88
C ILE A 313 -7.81 5.11 -17.27
N ASN A 314 -7.03 4.51 -16.36
CA ASN A 314 -5.66 4.09 -16.65
C ASN A 314 -5.58 3.08 -17.81
N VAL A 315 -6.50 2.10 -17.86
CA VAL A 315 -6.57 1.16 -18.98
C VAL A 315 -6.92 1.88 -20.28
N CYS A 316 -7.87 2.82 -20.26
CA CYS A 316 -8.22 3.60 -21.44
C CYS A 316 -7.02 4.42 -21.97
N LEU A 317 -6.23 5.05 -21.08
CA LEU A 317 -5.01 5.76 -21.45
C LEU A 317 -3.97 4.83 -22.09
N ARG A 318 -3.72 3.67 -21.46
CA ARG A 318 -2.76 2.67 -21.96
C ARG A 318 -3.18 2.06 -23.29
N ALA A 319 -4.48 1.94 -23.54
CA ALA A 319 -5.05 1.47 -24.80
C ALA A 319 -5.14 2.57 -25.88
N GLY A 320 -4.75 3.81 -25.58
CA GLY A 320 -4.84 4.94 -26.52
C GLY A 320 -6.27 5.38 -26.84
N LEU A 321 -7.24 5.05 -25.96
CA LEU A 321 -8.65 5.43 -26.13
C LEU A 321 -8.93 6.87 -25.68
N ILE A 322 -8.07 7.41 -24.81
CA ILE A 322 -8.10 8.78 -24.34
C ILE A 322 -6.66 9.32 -24.26
N ASN A 323 -6.48 10.62 -24.46
CA ASN A 323 -5.16 11.26 -24.42
C ASN A 323 -4.77 11.59 -22.96
N ASN A 324 -3.46 11.64 -22.70
CA ASN A 324 -2.95 12.30 -21.50
C ASN A 324 -3.34 13.79 -21.60
N VAL A 325 -4.11 14.27 -20.61
CA VAL A 325 -4.44 15.69 -20.44
C VAL A 325 -3.31 16.37 -19.68
#